data_AF-A0A1Q7G4F9-F1
#
_entry.id   AF-A0A1Q7G4F9-F1
#
_cell.length_a   1.000
_cell.length_b   1.000
_cell.length_c   1.000
_cell.angle_alpha   90.00
_cell.angle_beta   90.00
_cell.angle_gamma   90.00
#
_symmetry.space_group_name_H-M   'P 1'
#
loop_
_entity.id
_entity.type
_entity.pdbx_description
1 polymer ?
#
loop_
_entity_poly.entity_id
_entity_poly.type
_entity_poly.pdbx_seq_one_letter_code
_entity_poly.pdbx_strand_id
1 'polypeptide(L)'
;MPPRLADLVRKARRLAAERDRLIESLAAEWTRALRGQNLSESDLEELWAGLTEEAVRRACRAADNPWTPQAWRREAQEVIARVRERVEAGLGER
;
A
#
# COMPACT_ATOMS: atom_id res chain seq x y z
N MET A 1 20.41 8.83 -25.62
CA MET A 1 21.01 7.51 -25.34
C MET A 1 20.11 6.74 -24.39
N PRO A 2 19.85 5.45 -24.61
CA PRO A 2 19.03 4.66 -23.68
C PRO A 2 19.71 4.58 -22.31
N PRO A 3 18.94 4.60 -21.21
CA PRO A 3 19.49 4.46 -19.87
C PRO A 3 20.25 3.14 -19.73
N ARG A 4 21.42 3.16 -19.08
CA ARG A 4 22.21 1.95 -18.85
C ARG A 4 21.47 1.07 -17.84
N LEU A 5 21.54 -0.25 -18.00
CA LEU A 5 20.92 -1.23 -17.09
C LEU A 5 21.26 -0.95 -15.63
N ALA A 6 22.51 -0.61 -15.32
CA ALA A 6 22.96 -0.29 -13.97
C ALA A 6 22.19 0.90 -13.35
N ASP A 7 21.88 1.93 -14.15
CA ASP A 7 21.13 3.10 -13.68
C ASP A 7 19.66 2.75 -13.44
N LEU A 8 19.06 1.90 -14.28
CA LEU A 8 17.72 1.37 -14.08
C LEU A 8 17.61 0.54 -12.80
N VAL A 9 18.58 -0.34 -12.55
CA VAL A 9 18.63 -1.14 -11.31
C VAL A 9 18.76 -0.24 -10.08
N ARG A 10 19.63 0.78 -10.12
CA ARG A 10 19.78 1.73 -9.01
C ARG A 10 18.48 2.49 -8.75
N LYS A 11 17.81 2.94 -9.82
CA LYS A 11 16.51 3.62 -9.72
C LYS A 11 15.44 2.71 -9.14
N ALA A 12 15.34 1.46 -9.60
CA ALA A 12 14.38 0.49 -9.08
C ALA A 12 14.57 0.23 -7.58
N ARG A 13 15.82 0.05 -7.14
CA ARG A 13 16.13 -0.11 -5.70
C ARG A 13 15.73 1.11 -4.87
N ARG A 14 15.99 2.32 -5.38
CA ARG A 14 15.59 3.56 -4.71
C ARG A 14 14.07 3.65 -4.57
N LEU A 15 13.33 3.38 -5.64
CA LEU A 15 11.87 3.40 -5.62
C LEU A 15 11.29 2.33 -4.68
N ALA A 16 11.89 1.13 -4.66
CA ALA A 16 11.49 0.09 -3.71
C ALA A 16 11.68 0.55 -2.26
N ALA A 17 12.83 1.12 -1.92
CA ALA A 17 13.10 1.63 -0.58
C ALA A 17 12.18 2.81 -0.20
N GLU A 18 11.81 3.66 -1.16
CA GLU A 18 10.86 4.74 -0.95
C GLU A 18 9.45 4.20 -0.69
N ARG A 19 9.00 3.20 -1.47
CA ARG A 19 7.73 2.50 -1.24
C ARG A 19 7.68 1.88 0.16
N ASP A 20 8.75 1.19 0.56
CA ASP A 20 8.80 0.55 1.87
C ASP A 20 8.71 1.61 3.00
N ARG A 21 9.39 2.76 2.88
CA ARG A 21 9.26 3.86 3.84
C ARG A 21 7.84 4.44 3.91
N LEU A 22 7.17 4.59 2.77
CA LEU A 22 5.79 5.06 2.73
C LEU A 22 4.85 4.05 3.42
N ILE A 23 5.07 2.76 3.20
CA ILE A 23 4.32 1.69 3.88
C ILE A 23 4.51 1.77 5.40
N GLU A 24 5.74 1.93 5.89
CA GLU A 24 5.99 2.07 7.34
C GLU A 24 5.29 3.30 7.93
N SER A 25 5.37 4.46 7.26
CA SER A 25 4.70 5.69 7.72
C SER A 25 3.19 5.51 7.78
N LEU A 26 2.59 4.96 6.72
CA LEU A 26 1.15 4.69 6.66
C LEU A 26 0.74 3.70 7.74
N ALA A 27 1.50 2.62 7.95
CA ALA A 27 1.20 1.63 8.98
C ALA A 27 1.22 2.26 10.38
N ALA A 28 2.19 3.13 10.68
CA ALA A 28 2.26 3.82 11.97
C ALA A 28 1.07 4.76 12.19
N GLU A 29 0.66 5.50 11.15
CA GLU A 29 -0.51 6.39 11.18
C GLU A 29 -1.81 5.61 11.39
N TRP A 30 -2.02 4.55 10.61
CA TRP A 30 -3.21 3.68 10.74
C TRP A 30 -3.25 2.95 12.08
N THR A 31 -2.14 2.44 12.57
CA THR A 31 -2.08 1.81 13.91
C THR A 31 -2.51 2.80 14.98
N ARG A 32 -2.00 4.04 14.93
CA ARG A 32 -2.40 5.09 15.89
C ARG A 32 -3.89 5.42 15.77
N ALA A 33 -4.40 5.51 14.54
CA ALA A 33 -5.80 5.83 14.30
C ALA A 33 -6.74 4.73 14.79
N LEU A 34 -6.45 3.46 14.51
CA LEU A 34 -7.33 2.32 14.80
C LEU A 34 -7.21 1.81 16.25
N ARG A 35 -6.13 2.16 16.95
CA ARG A 35 -5.92 1.73 18.34
C ARG A 35 -7.07 2.19 19.24
N GLY A 36 -7.63 1.25 20.00
CA GLY A 36 -8.72 1.51 20.95
C GLY A 36 -10.12 1.57 20.32
N GLN A 37 -10.27 1.32 19.01
CA GLN A 37 -11.57 1.34 18.34
C GLN A 37 -12.38 0.03 18.51
N ASN A 38 -11.85 -1.00 19.17
CA ASN A 38 -12.49 -2.31 19.37
C ASN A 38 -13.03 -2.95 18.07
N LEU A 39 -12.32 -2.74 16.95
CA LEU A 39 -12.66 -3.34 15.66
C LEU A 39 -12.48 -4.86 15.72
N SER A 40 -13.46 -5.59 15.20
CA SER A 40 -13.33 -7.02 14.96
C SER A 40 -12.43 -7.30 13.77
N GLU A 41 -12.01 -8.56 13.63
CA GLU A 41 -11.26 -9.01 12.46
C GLU A 41 -12.03 -8.75 11.16
N SER A 42 -13.34 -9.01 11.15
CA SER A 42 -14.20 -8.75 9.99
C SER A 42 -14.32 -7.25 9.65
N ASP A 43 -14.35 -6.37 10.65
CA ASP A 43 -14.36 -4.91 10.41
C ASP A 43 -13.06 -4.45 9.72
N LEU A 44 -11.92 -5.03 10.14
CA LEU A 44 -10.63 -4.76 9.51
C LEU A 44 -10.58 -5.30 8.08
N GLU A 45 -11.09 -6.50 7.83
CA GLU A 45 -11.18 -7.06 6.47
C GLU A 45 -12.00 -6.18 5.53
N GLU A 46 -13.17 -5.71 5.97
CA GLU A 46 -14.00 -4.80 5.19
C GLU A 46 -13.29 -3.47 4.92
N LEU A 47 -12.63 -2.90 5.93
CA LEU A 47 -11.81 -1.69 5.78
C LEU A 47 -10.74 -1.86 4.70
N TRP A 48 -9.95 -2.94 4.76
CA TRP A 48 -8.86 -3.18 3.80
C TRP A 48 -9.38 -3.44 2.39
N ALA A 49 -10.51 -4.15 2.25
CA ALA A 49 -11.18 -4.35 0.97
C ALA A 49 -11.67 -3.03 0.36
N GLY A 50 -12.31 -2.18 1.17
CA GLY A 50 -12.78 -0.86 0.76
C GLY A 50 -11.65 0.06 0.30
N LEU A 51 -10.54 0.09 1.05
CA LEU A 51 -9.35 0.86 0.68
C LEU A 51 -8.73 0.38 -0.64
N THR A 52 -8.72 -0.93 -0.89
CA THR A 52 -8.21 -1.50 -2.13
C THR A 52 -9.03 -1.04 -3.33
N GLU A 53 -10.36 -1.17 -3.27
CA GLU A 53 -11.23 -0.78 -4.37
C GLU A 53 -11.22 0.75 -4.59
N GLU A 54 -11.13 1.55 -3.54
CA GLU A 54 -11.00 3.00 -3.69
C GLU A 54 -9.65 3.42 -4.28
N ALA A 55 -8.55 2.76 -3.88
CA ALA A 55 -7.23 2.99 -4.47
C ALA A 55 -7.22 2.67 -5.96
N VAL A 56 -7.78 1.52 -6.35
CA VAL A 56 -7.91 1.13 -7.77
C VAL A 56 -8.78 2.12 -8.54
N ARG A 57 -9.92 2.53 -7.98
CA ARG A 57 -10.81 3.51 -8.60
C ARG A 57 -10.13 4.85 -8.85
N ARG A 58 -9.36 5.36 -7.88
CA ARG A 58 -8.61 6.61 -8.03
C ARG A 58 -7.49 6.49 -9.04
N ALA A 59 -6.74 5.40 -9.01
CA ALA A 59 -5.65 5.16 -9.94
C ALA A 59 -6.13 5.05 -11.39
N CYS A 60 -7.27 4.37 -11.61
CA CYS A 60 -7.91 4.28 -12.92
C CYS A 60 -8.42 5.63 -13.46
N ARG A 61 -8.77 6.59 -12.59
CA ARG A 61 -9.26 7.92 -12.97
C ARG A 61 -8.14 8.95 -13.17
N ALA A 62 -6.89 8.61 -12.85
CA ALA A 62 -5.76 9.51 -13.05
C ALA A 62 -5.58 9.80 -14.55
N ALA A 63 -5.47 11.09 -14.91
CA ALA A 63 -5.50 11.56 -16.29
C ALA A 63 -4.43 10.93 -17.20
N ASP A 64 -3.29 10.55 -16.62
CA ASP A 64 -2.15 9.96 -17.33
C ASP A 64 -1.88 8.52 -16.91
N ASN A 65 -2.92 7.70 -16.73
CA ASN A 65 -2.74 6.30 -16.31
C ASN A 65 -2.41 5.37 -17.51
N PRO A 66 -1.16 4.88 -17.67
CA PRO A 66 -0.82 3.94 -18.74
C PRO A 66 -1.15 2.47 -18.38
N TRP A 67 -1.62 2.19 -17.15
CA TRP A 67 -1.80 0.85 -16.61
C TRP A 67 -3.26 0.39 -16.63
N THR A 68 -3.46 -0.90 -16.84
CA THR A 68 -4.79 -1.51 -16.78
C THR A 68 -5.33 -1.52 -15.35
N PRO A 69 -6.67 -1.56 -15.17
CA PRO A 69 -7.27 -1.71 -13.84
C PRO A 69 -6.77 -2.94 -13.07
N GLN A 70 -6.46 -4.03 -13.77
CA GLN A 70 -5.93 -5.25 -13.17
C GLN A 70 -4.51 -5.07 -12.63
N ALA A 71 -3.66 -4.30 -13.32
CA ALA A 71 -2.31 -3.97 -12.84
C ALA A 71 -2.39 -3.13 -11.56
N TRP A 72 -3.27 -2.13 -11.51
CA TRP A 72 -3.51 -1.35 -10.30
C TRP A 72 -4.09 -2.17 -9.17
N ARG A 73 -5.04 -3.07 -9.45
CA ARG A 73 -5.59 -3.97 -8.43
C ARG A 73 -4.49 -4.81 -7.80
N ARG A 74 -3.58 -5.36 -8.59
CA ARG A 74 -2.44 -6.13 -8.08
C ARG A 74 -1.53 -5.28 -7.20
N GLU A 75 -1.14 -4.08 -7.65
CA GLU A 75 -0.26 -3.20 -6.87
C GLU A 75 -0.93 -2.74 -5.58
N ALA A 76 -2.21 -2.33 -5.64
CA ALA A 76 -2.98 -1.91 -4.48
C ALA A 76 -3.10 -3.03 -3.44
N GLN A 77 -3.38 -4.26 -3.89
CA GLN A 77 -3.42 -5.44 -3.02
C GLN A 77 -2.06 -5.71 -2.35
N GLU A 78 -0.94 -5.63 -3.09
CA GLU A 78 0.38 -5.85 -2.51
C GLU A 78 0.72 -4.79 -1.45
N VAL A 79 0.48 -3.51 -1.76
CA VAL A 79 0.77 -2.41 -0.84
C VAL A 79 -0.12 -2.50 0.40
N ILE A 80 -1.43 -2.71 0.22
CA ILE A 80 -2.38 -2.79 1.34
C ILE A 80 -2.13 -4.03 2.19
N ALA A 81 -1.76 -5.17 1.60
CA ALA A 81 -1.40 -6.36 2.38
C ALA A 81 -0.20 -6.10 3.31
N ARG A 82 0.83 -5.40 2.83
CA ARG A 82 2.00 -5.04 3.64
C ARG A 82 1.68 -4.01 4.74
N VAL A 83 0.77 -3.07 4.46
CA VAL A 83 0.28 -2.11 5.47
C VAL A 83 -0.55 -2.85 6.52
N ARG A 84 -1.49 -3.71 6.09
CA ARG A 84 -2.33 -4.55 6.95
C ARG A 84 -1.49 -5.35 7.92
N GLU A 85 -0.51 -6.10 7.42
CA GLU A 85 0.41 -6.93 8.22
C GLU A 85 1.04 -6.12 9.37
N ARG A 86 1.57 -4.94 9.06
CA ARG A 86 2.22 -4.07 10.05
C ARG A 86 1.25 -3.46 11.05
N VAL A 87 0.07 -3.05 10.58
CA VAL A 87 -0.97 -2.47 11.43
C VAL A 87 -1.49 -3.51 12.40
N GLU A 88 -1.83 -4.70 11.92
CA GLU A 88 -2.33 -5.78 12.77
C GLU A 88 -1.27 -6.25 13.78
N ALA A 89 0.02 -6.32 13.38
CA ALA A 89 1.12 -6.55 14.32
C ALA A 89 1.18 -5.47 15.41
N GLY A 90 1.14 -4.18 15.03
CA GLY A 90 1.18 -3.05 15.97
C GLY A 90 -0.08 -2.86 16.83
N LEU A 91 -1.20 -3.50 16.47
CA LEU A 91 -2.40 -3.61 17.29
C LEU A 91 -2.35 -4.81 18.25
N GLY A 92 -1.63 -5.88 17.88
CA GLY A 92 -1.44 -7.08 18.69
C GLY A 92 -0.35 -6.96 19.76
N GLU A 93 0.64 -6.09 19.57
CA GLU A 93 1.64 -5.73 20.58
C GLU A 93 0.94 -4.97 21.74
N ARG A 94 0.69 -5.68 22.85
CA ARG A 94 -0.03 -5.22 24.04
C ARG A 94 0.91 -5.05 25.22
#